data_AF-A0A5J4YS20-F1
#
_entry.id   AF-A0A5J4YS20-F1
#
_cell.length_a   1.000
_cell.length_b   1.000
_cell.length_c   1.000
_cell.angle_alpha   90.00
_cell.angle_beta   90.00
_cell.angle_gamma   90.00
#
_symmetry.space_group_name_H-M   'P 1'
#
loop_
_entity.id
_entity.type
_entity.pdbx_description
1 polymer ?
#
loop_
_entity_poly.entity_id
_entity_poly.type
_entity_poly.pdbx_seq_one_letter_code
_entity_poly.pdbx_strand_id
1 'polypeptide(L)'
;MTASSSSSSSSASSSSRRGDAAIKSEPASGLYGVLNVGHQATSKEIRTAYLERCKTLHPDVSVGDKRPFSSSPVTFEQVQEAYDILSDEEMRAVYDRTGRVGIETFRVVRERAAQSANTYRNEPISFEEYETAGTSLLSAAPGVDDDLSADAAEEDEGNDACPRSVEQAIYNATQHPDGATRYYALWWISRFRVAEAESALVNVLLDPTANGLHPNDFSRANALRRRAALALGNMAAPPAKGIDEYKFRDERTTGALARALDSDDYFLRYRCAEALARIAMRNGGREGFDAYTFLALSRLLERGCAKLERQSASASGFSKQESLFELDNLQPEVAAKLKTIFEQRRNAESKSRRTTMTPNLDVELHADDEPLEWALKAVGALGYVESKARVEQLLEHPIPLTKYAAHKAMYQFTKDAGYLEPIVAALEFGQEHHYSQRVLIRDLGDVGYAAAARAIANCGMVENSFKILALRTLLHNCGYDPVQAPELRAVYTYMDELL
;
A
#
# COMPACT_ATOMS: atom_id res chain seq x y z
N MET A 1 -28.02 -65.58 36.34
CA MET A 1 -29.23 -64.81 36.02
C MET A 1 -28.85 -63.84 34.89
N THR A 2 -28.64 -64.37 33.67
CA THR A 2 -29.59 -64.39 32.53
C THR A 2 -29.85 -62.96 32.01
N ALA A 3 -29.10 -62.44 31.02
CA ALA A 3 -29.12 -62.77 29.58
C ALA A 3 -30.48 -62.51 28.89
N SER A 4 -30.44 -61.76 27.78
CA SER A 4 -31.22 -61.88 26.51
C SER A 4 -31.63 -60.48 26.00
N SER A 5 -31.06 -59.89 24.94
CA SER A 5 -30.99 -60.25 23.51
C SER A 5 -32.25 -59.91 22.69
N SER A 6 -31.99 -59.17 21.59
CA SER A 6 -32.65 -59.17 20.27
C SER A 6 -34.14 -58.83 20.15
N SER A 7 -34.51 -57.89 19.29
CA SER A 7 -34.69 -58.15 17.85
C SER A 7 -35.31 -56.96 17.11
N SER A 8 -34.77 -56.72 15.92
CA SER A 8 -35.26 -55.90 14.81
C SER A 8 -36.64 -56.31 14.29
N SER A 9 -37.48 -55.36 13.86
CA SER A 9 -38.19 -55.45 12.57
C SER A 9 -38.85 -54.12 12.15
N SER A 10 -38.66 -53.85 10.88
CA SER A 10 -39.21 -52.81 10.01
C SER A 10 -40.73 -52.92 9.77
N SER A 11 -41.42 -51.79 9.57
CA SER A 11 -42.14 -51.46 8.31
C SER A 11 -43.14 -50.29 8.45
N ALA A 12 -43.02 -49.36 7.50
CA ALA A 12 -44.07 -48.70 6.71
C ALA A 12 -45.22 -47.88 7.35
N SER A 13 -45.17 -46.57 7.02
CA SER A 13 -46.26 -45.72 6.51
C SER A 13 -47.58 -45.60 7.27
N SER A 14 -47.91 -44.38 7.73
CA SER A 14 -48.83 -43.48 7.02
C SER A 14 -49.31 -42.32 7.91
N SER A 15 -49.30 -41.12 7.30
CA SER A 15 -50.21 -39.98 7.52
C SER A 15 -50.89 -39.80 8.89
N SER A 16 -50.68 -38.65 9.54
CA SER A 16 -51.63 -37.54 9.46
C SER A 16 -51.19 -36.36 10.32
N ARG A 17 -51.35 -35.18 9.72
CA ARG A 17 -51.14 -33.83 10.22
C ARG A 17 -51.97 -33.53 11.47
N ARG A 18 -51.37 -32.82 12.43
CA ARG A 18 -51.94 -31.85 13.40
C ARG A 18 -50.72 -31.20 14.07
N GLY A 19 -50.43 -29.90 14.05
CA GLY A 19 -51.14 -28.72 13.59
C GLY A 19 -50.48 -27.56 14.30
N ASP A 20 -49.42 -26.98 13.72
CA ASP A 20 -48.86 -25.72 14.21
C ASP A 20 -49.73 -24.58 13.69
N ALA A 21 -50.50 -24.03 14.61
CA ALA A 21 -51.30 -22.85 14.39
C ALA A 21 -50.38 -21.69 14.01
N ALA A 22 -50.57 -21.20 12.78
CA ALA A 22 -49.95 -19.99 12.27
C ALA A 22 -50.13 -18.84 13.26
N ILE A 23 -49.02 -18.30 13.75
CA ILE A 23 -48.97 -16.96 14.33
C ILE A 23 -49.31 -16.02 13.17
N LYS A 24 -50.58 -15.59 13.08
CA LYS A 24 -50.96 -14.44 12.26
C LYS A 24 -50.31 -13.21 12.89
N SER A 25 -49.12 -12.85 12.41
CA SER A 25 -48.55 -11.54 12.69
C SER A 25 -49.54 -10.47 12.21
N GLU A 26 -49.93 -9.55 13.08
CA GLU A 26 -50.74 -8.40 12.68
C GLU A 26 -50.08 -7.66 11.50
N PRO A 27 -50.86 -7.05 10.58
CA PRO A 27 -50.31 -6.35 9.43
C PRO A 27 -49.42 -5.21 9.92
N ALA A 28 -48.12 -5.35 9.69
CA ALA A 28 -47.12 -4.35 9.97
C ALA A 28 -47.45 -3.03 9.23
N SER A 29 -47.32 -1.89 9.90
CA SER A 29 -47.51 -0.57 9.28
C SER A 29 -46.44 -0.33 8.20
N GLY A 30 -46.80 0.34 7.09
CA GLY A 30 -45.86 0.69 6.02
C GLY A 30 -45.73 -0.35 4.89
N LEU A 31 -44.53 -0.49 4.30
CA LEU A 31 -44.28 -1.33 3.12
C LEU A 31 -44.50 -2.82 3.41
N TYR A 32 -44.31 -3.27 4.66
CA TYR A 32 -44.61 -4.64 5.08
C TYR A 32 -46.11 -4.93 5.05
N GLY A 33 -46.96 -3.98 5.43
CA GLY A 33 -48.42 -4.09 5.31
C GLY A 33 -48.90 -4.08 3.87
N VAL A 34 -48.21 -3.31 3.01
CA VAL A 34 -48.40 -3.33 1.55
C VAL A 34 -48.08 -4.70 0.94
N LEU A 35 -47.16 -5.47 1.53
CA LEU A 35 -46.89 -6.87 1.18
C LEU A 35 -47.54 -7.91 2.12
N ASN A 36 -48.31 -7.48 3.12
CA ASN A 36 -49.03 -8.33 4.09
C ASN A 36 -48.12 -9.39 4.73
N VAL A 37 -46.90 -8.97 5.04
CA VAL A 37 -45.86 -9.77 5.70
C VAL A 37 -45.47 -9.08 7.01
N GLY A 38 -44.97 -9.85 7.97
CA GLY A 38 -44.42 -9.27 9.21
C GLY A 38 -43.07 -8.59 8.97
N HIS A 39 -42.65 -7.70 9.88
CA HIS A 39 -41.31 -7.08 9.84
C HIS A 39 -40.16 -8.09 9.86
N GLN A 40 -40.38 -9.27 10.45
CA GLN A 40 -39.42 -10.38 10.53
C GLN A 40 -39.49 -11.35 9.33
N ALA A 41 -40.20 -10.98 8.26
CA ALA A 41 -40.37 -11.87 7.10
C ALA A 41 -39.05 -12.12 6.38
N THR A 42 -38.79 -13.37 6.00
CA THR A 42 -37.61 -13.77 5.23
C THR A 42 -37.72 -13.30 3.78
N SER A 43 -36.59 -13.18 3.06
CA SER A 43 -36.59 -12.77 1.65
C SER A 43 -37.42 -13.71 0.75
N LYS A 44 -37.53 -15.00 1.14
CA LYS A 44 -38.40 -15.98 0.48
C LYS A 44 -39.89 -15.66 0.68
N GLU A 45 -40.28 -15.24 1.88
CA GLU A 45 -41.67 -14.88 2.21
C GLU A 45 -42.07 -13.58 1.52
N ILE A 46 -41.19 -12.58 1.48
CA ILE A 46 -41.40 -11.30 0.77
C ILE A 46 -41.62 -11.53 -0.73
N ARG A 47 -40.79 -12.38 -1.34
CA ARG A 47 -40.93 -12.74 -2.76
C ARG A 47 -42.21 -13.51 -3.05
N THR A 48 -42.60 -14.43 -2.16
CA THR A 48 -43.83 -15.20 -2.31
C THR A 48 -45.06 -14.29 -2.20
N ALA A 49 -45.09 -13.40 -1.21
CA ALA A 49 -46.18 -12.46 -1.00
C ALA A 49 -46.32 -11.44 -2.15
N TYR A 50 -45.20 -10.98 -2.72
CA TYR A 50 -45.20 -10.14 -3.92
C TYR A 50 -45.82 -10.86 -5.12
N LEU A 51 -45.42 -12.10 -5.39
CA LEU A 51 -45.96 -12.90 -6.50
C LEU A 51 -47.47 -13.17 -6.35
N GLU A 52 -47.94 -13.40 -5.13
CA GLU A 52 -49.37 -13.57 -4.84
C GLU A 52 -50.14 -12.28 -5.06
N ARG A 53 -49.63 -11.14 -4.58
CA ARG A 53 -50.28 -9.84 -4.81
C ARG A 53 -50.29 -9.43 -6.27
N CYS A 54 -49.21 -9.65 -7.01
CA CYS A 54 -49.16 -9.39 -8.44
C CYS A 54 -50.23 -10.17 -9.19
N LYS A 55 -50.45 -11.46 -8.88
CA LYS A 55 -51.53 -12.25 -9.50
C LYS A 55 -52.93 -11.68 -9.24
N THR A 56 -53.14 -11.05 -8.09
CA THR A 56 -54.45 -10.49 -7.71
C THR A 56 -54.69 -9.05 -8.20
N LEU A 57 -53.63 -8.28 -8.42
CA LEU A 57 -53.68 -6.84 -8.72
C LEU A 57 -53.16 -6.50 -10.14
N HIS A 58 -52.82 -7.50 -10.96
CA HIS A 58 -52.32 -7.28 -12.32
C HIS A 58 -53.39 -6.63 -13.22
N PRO A 59 -53.04 -5.60 -14.00
CA PRO A 59 -54.00 -4.87 -14.84
C PRO A 59 -54.73 -5.74 -15.88
N ASP A 60 -54.09 -6.79 -16.42
CA ASP A 60 -54.74 -7.73 -17.36
C ASP A 60 -55.77 -8.67 -16.71
N VAL A 61 -55.70 -8.92 -15.40
CA VAL A 61 -56.67 -9.79 -14.71
C VAL A 61 -57.94 -8.99 -14.36
N SER A 62 -57.86 -7.66 -14.37
CA SER A 62 -58.95 -6.73 -14.05
C SER A 62 -59.76 -6.20 -15.25
N VAL A 63 -59.66 -6.83 -16.43
CA VAL A 63 -60.44 -6.41 -17.62
C VAL A 63 -61.77 -7.19 -17.75
N GLY A 64 -61.99 -8.22 -16.94
CA GLY A 64 -63.07 -9.19 -17.15
C GLY A 64 -64.38 -9.00 -16.38
N ASP A 65 -64.42 -8.34 -15.22
CA ASP A 65 -65.68 -8.27 -14.47
C ASP A 65 -65.76 -7.11 -13.49
N LYS A 66 -66.96 -6.54 -13.41
CA LYS A 66 -67.35 -5.37 -12.61
C LYS A 66 -66.95 -5.54 -11.14
N ARG A 67 -65.75 -5.09 -10.77
CA ARG A 67 -65.46 -4.57 -9.44
C ARG A 67 -65.13 -3.09 -9.58
N PRO A 68 -65.75 -2.21 -8.78
CA PRO A 68 -65.41 -0.80 -8.81
C PRO A 68 -63.93 -0.65 -8.47
N PHE A 69 -63.28 0.29 -9.16
CA PHE A 69 -61.88 0.69 -9.06
C PHE A 69 -61.44 1.19 -7.65
N SER A 70 -62.11 0.80 -6.56
CA SER A 70 -62.04 1.48 -5.25
C SER A 70 -62.19 0.60 -4.00
N SER A 71 -61.96 -0.72 -4.05
CA SER A 71 -62.11 -1.57 -2.85
C SER A 71 -60.89 -2.44 -2.52
N SER A 72 -59.69 -2.00 -2.91
CA SER A 72 -58.45 -2.44 -2.28
C SER A 72 -57.65 -1.19 -1.89
N PRO A 73 -57.24 -1.02 -0.62
CA PRO A 73 -56.55 0.19 -0.15
C PRO A 73 -55.12 0.35 -0.70
N VAL A 74 -54.65 -0.60 -1.52
CA VAL A 74 -53.27 -0.70 -2.01
C VAL A 74 -53.27 -0.90 -3.53
N THR A 75 -52.51 -0.07 -4.25
CA THR A 75 -52.35 -0.13 -5.71
C THR A 75 -51.26 -1.13 -6.12
N PHE A 76 -51.29 -1.58 -7.38
CA PHE A 76 -50.22 -2.42 -7.94
C PHE A 76 -48.84 -1.72 -7.87
N GLU A 77 -48.80 -0.40 -8.12
CA GLU A 77 -47.58 0.41 -8.01
C GLU A 77 -46.98 0.39 -6.61
N GLN A 78 -47.82 0.46 -5.57
CA GLN A 78 -47.36 0.39 -4.18
C GLN A 78 -46.80 -0.98 -3.83
N VAL A 79 -47.39 -2.06 -4.37
CA VAL A 79 -46.89 -3.44 -4.19
C VAL A 79 -45.51 -3.62 -4.82
N GLN A 80 -45.31 -3.05 -6.01
CA GLN A 80 -44.04 -3.08 -6.71
C GLN A 80 -42.98 -2.28 -5.94
N GLU A 81 -43.30 -1.05 -5.52
CA GLU A 81 -42.41 -0.21 -4.71
C GLU A 81 -42.01 -0.90 -3.41
N ALA A 82 -42.96 -1.55 -2.73
CA ALA A 82 -42.68 -2.29 -1.50
C ALA A 82 -41.76 -3.49 -1.74
N TYR A 83 -41.93 -4.21 -2.84
CA TYR A 83 -41.04 -5.32 -3.17
C TYR A 83 -39.64 -4.83 -3.55
N ASP A 84 -39.53 -3.75 -4.33
CA ASP A 84 -38.24 -3.19 -4.76
C ASP A 84 -37.40 -2.72 -3.55
N ILE A 85 -38.03 -2.22 -2.50
CA ILE A 85 -37.35 -1.77 -1.28
C ILE A 85 -37.09 -2.94 -0.32
N LEU A 86 -38.03 -3.87 -0.14
CA LEU A 86 -37.93 -4.94 0.86
C LEU A 86 -37.18 -6.18 0.38
N SER A 87 -36.95 -6.33 -0.94
CA SER A 87 -36.20 -7.45 -1.52
C SER A 87 -34.68 -7.24 -1.52
N ASP A 88 -34.22 -5.99 -1.47
CA ASP A 88 -32.81 -5.61 -1.34
C ASP A 88 -32.49 -5.41 0.14
N GLU A 89 -31.53 -6.19 0.66
CA GLU A 89 -31.21 -6.23 2.10
C GLU A 89 -30.72 -4.86 2.63
N GLU A 90 -29.98 -4.11 1.82
CA GLU A 90 -29.45 -2.79 2.20
C GLU A 90 -30.58 -1.76 2.23
N MET A 91 -31.44 -1.78 1.21
CA MET A 91 -32.63 -0.91 1.14
C MET A 91 -33.60 -1.23 2.28
N ARG A 92 -33.80 -2.51 2.59
CA ARG A 92 -34.63 -2.96 3.70
C ARG A 92 -34.11 -2.46 5.04
N ALA A 93 -32.80 -2.58 5.29
CA ALA A 93 -32.18 -2.11 6.52
C ALA A 93 -32.31 -0.57 6.69
N VAL A 94 -32.19 0.19 5.60
CA VAL A 94 -32.41 1.65 5.62
C VAL A 94 -33.88 1.97 5.89
N TYR A 95 -34.79 1.24 5.26
CA TYR A 95 -36.24 1.40 5.46
C TYR A 95 -36.64 1.12 6.91
N ASP A 96 -36.10 0.06 7.52
CA ASP A 96 -36.39 -0.32 8.90
C ASP A 96 -35.86 0.71 9.92
N ARG A 97 -34.74 1.37 9.60
CA ARG A 97 -34.11 2.37 10.48
C ARG A 97 -34.73 3.76 10.37
N THR A 98 -35.12 4.16 9.16
CA THR A 98 -35.40 5.57 8.83
C THR A 98 -36.69 5.80 8.05
N GLY A 99 -37.42 4.73 7.73
CA GLY A 99 -38.65 4.78 6.95
C GLY A 99 -38.42 5.23 5.51
N ARG A 100 -39.48 5.73 4.85
CA ARG A 100 -39.45 6.12 3.43
C ARG A 100 -38.52 7.29 3.14
N VAL A 101 -38.30 8.18 4.12
CA VAL A 101 -37.45 9.38 3.94
C VAL A 101 -35.99 9.00 3.71
N GLY A 102 -35.48 7.97 4.40
CA GLY A 102 -34.09 7.53 4.20
C GLY A 102 -33.85 6.77 2.89
N ILE A 103 -34.89 6.15 2.33
CA ILE A 103 -34.80 5.46 1.04
C ILE A 103 -34.56 6.42 -0.11
N GLU A 104 -35.26 7.55 -0.13
CA GLU A 104 -35.07 8.55 -1.17
C GLU A 104 -33.65 9.12 -1.14
N THR A 105 -33.13 9.40 0.05
CA THR A 105 -31.74 9.84 0.20
C THR A 105 -30.73 8.76 -0.20
N PHE A 106 -31.00 7.50 0.13
CA PHE A 106 -30.12 6.38 -0.21
C PHE A 106 -30.10 6.10 -1.72
N ARG A 107 -31.23 6.25 -2.41
CA ARG A 107 -31.30 6.13 -3.88
C ARG A 107 -30.46 7.20 -4.58
N VAL A 108 -30.58 8.47 -4.15
CA VAL A 108 -29.77 9.57 -4.70
C VAL A 108 -28.28 9.36 -4.45
N VAL A 109 -27.91 8.87 -3.27
CA VAL A 109 -26.51 8.54 -2.93
C VAL A 109 -26.00 7.37 -3.76
N ARG A 110 -26.81 6.30 -3.95
CA ARG A 110 -26.46 5.12 -4.74
C ARG A 110 -26.36 5.43 -6.23
N GLU A 111 -27.23 6.28 -6.78
CA GLU A 111 -27.13 6.75 -8.17
C GLU A 111 -25.89 7.63 -8.39
N ARG A 112 -25.58 8.52 -7.45
CA ARG A 112 -24.33 9.31 -7.50
C ARG A 112 -23.10 8.42 -7.38
N ALA A 113 -23.12 7.41 -6.51
CA ALA A 113 -22.05 6.44 -6.38
C ALA A 113 -21.88 5.59 -7.67
N ALA A 114 -22.97 5.20 -8.32
CA ALA A 114 -22.94 4.50 -9.60
C ALA A 114 -22.41 5.38 -10.75
N GLN A 115 -22.75 6.68 -10.75
CA GLN A 115 -22.22 7.66 -11.69
C GLN A 115 -20.70 7.86 -11.49
N SER A 116 -20.24 7.97 -10.25
CA SER A 116 -18.81 8.05 -9.91
C SER A 116 -18.05 6.75 -10.23
N ALA A 117 -18.64 5.58 -9.98
CA ALA A 117 -18.06 4.29 -10.33
C ALA A 117 -17.83 4.13 -11.84
N ASN A 118 -18.67 4.76 -12.66
CA ASN A 118 -18.54 4.72 -14.13
C ASN A 118 -17.41 5.64 -14.65
N THR A 119 -17.04 6.68 -13.90
CA THR A 119 -15.88 7.54 -14.19
C THR A 119 -14.55 6.81 -13.98
N TYR A 120 -14.47 5.89 -13.01
CA TYR A 120 -13.26 5.12 -12.70
C TYR A 120 -13.16 3.75 -13.38
N ARG A 121 -14.18 3.33 -14.15
CA ARG A 121 -14.20 2.03 -14.84
C ARG A 121 -13.76 2.10 -16.31
N ASN A 122 -13.78 3.29 -16.93
CA ASN A 122 -13.60 3.46 -18.36
C ASN A 122 -12.52 4.48 -18.78
N GLU A 123 -11.72 5.04 -17.87
CA GLU A 123 -10.47 5.68 -18.30
C GLU A 123 -9.42 4.59 -18.58
N PRO A 124 -8.79 4.53 -19.77
CA PRO A 124 -7.61 3.71 -19.95
C PRO A 124 -6.56 4.13 -18.91
N ILE A 125 -6.02 3.16 -18.17
CA ILE A 125 -4.91 3.33 -17.24
C ILE A 125 -3.87 4.23 -17.90
N SER A 126 -3.71 5.45 -17.38
CA SER A 126 -2.77 6.39 -17.98
C SER A 126 -1.35 5.92 -17.70
N PHE A 127 -0.45 6.12 -18.65
CA PHE A 127 0.97 5.77 -18.53
C PHE A 127 1.67 6.45 -17.32
N GLU A 128 1.05 7.47 -16.71
CA GLU A 128 1.52 8.14 -15.47
C GLU A 128 1.25 7.31 -14.20
N GLU A 129 0.27 6.40 -14.19
CA GLU A 129 0.10 5.45 -13.08
C GLU A 129 1.21 4.39 -13.05
N TYR A 130 1.81 4.09 -14.21
CA TYR A 130 2.97 3.18 -14.34
C TYR A 130 4.26 3.76 -13.73
N GLU A 131 4.44 5.08 -13.79
CA GLU A 131 5.58 5.80 -13.21
C GLU A 131 5.66 5.61 -11.68
N THR A 132 4.52 5.37 -11.04
CA THR A 132 4.41 5.11 -9.60
C THR A 132 4.30 3.61 -9.26
N ALA A 133 3.89 2.79 -10.22
CA ALA A 133 3.91 1.34 -10.09
C ALA A 133 5.34 0.80 -9.93
N GLY A 134 6.38 1.45 -10.48
CA GLY A 134 7.77 1.00 -10.32
C GLY A 134 8.28 1.03 -8.87
N THR A 135 7.93 2.09 -8.10
CA THR A 135 8.20 2.21 -6.65
C THR A 135 7.28 1.32 -5.83
N SER A 136 6.02 1.17 -6.26
CA SER A 136 5.05 0.27 -5.63
C SER A 136 5.46 -1.20 -5.80
N LEU A 137 5.80 -1.69 -7.00
CA LEU A 137 6.18 -3.09 -7.29
C LEU A 137 7.40 -3.57 -6.51
N LEU A 138 8.38 -2.71 -6.25
CA LEU A 138 9.58 -3.06 -5.46
C LEU A 138 9.35 -3.05 -3.94
N SER A 139 8.28 -2.39 -3.47
CA SER A 139 7.96 -2.18 -2.05
C SER A 139 6.62 -2.77 -1.59
N ALA A 140 5.80 -3.23 -2.54
CA ALA A 140 4.45 -3.79 -2.39
C ALA A 140 4.39 -5.27 -2.77
N ALA A 141 5.53 -5.94 -2.95
CA ALA A 141 5.56 -7.40 -2.92
C ALA A 141 5.01 -7.86 -1.54
N PRO A 142 3.90 -8.63 -1.51
CA PRO A 142 3.34 -9.16 -0.28
C PRO A 142 4.35 -10.14 0.31
N GLY A 143 4.63 -10.05 1.62
CA GLY A 143 5.54 -11.00 2.26
C GLY A 143 5.95 -10.66 3.69
N VAL A 144 5.91 -9.38 4.11
CA VAL A 144 6.33 -9.02 5.49
C VAL A 144 5.28 -8.25 6.30
N ASP A 145 4.25 -7.69 5.65
CA ASP A 145 3.03 -7.27 6.36
C ASP A 145 2.04 -8.44 6.54
N ASP A 146 2.47 -9.68 6.27
CA ASP A 146 1.61 -10.84 5.98
C ASP A 146 0.95 -11.49 7.19
N ASP A 147 1.26 -11.01 8.39
CA ASP A 147 0.59 -11.46 9.61
C ASP A 147 -0.88 -11.00 9.69
N LEU A 148 -1.23 -9.89 9.03
CA LEU A 148 -2.61 -9.39 8.93
C LEU A 148 -3.23 -9.62 7.54
N SER A 149 -2.43 -9.91 6.49
CA SER A 149 -2.98 -10.29 5.17
C SER A 149 -3.21 -11.78 4.99
N ALA A 150 -2.52 -12.66 5.73
CA ALA A 150 -2.88 -14.08 5.80
C ALA A 150 -4.30 -14.26 6.37
N ASP A 151 -4.65 -13.51 7.42
CA ASP A 151 -5.98 -13.50 8.02
C ASP A 151 -7.04 -12.84 7.09
N ALA A 152 -6.63 -11.97 6.16
CA ALA A 152 -7.52 -11.35 5.17
C ALA A 152 -7.85 -12.27 3.98
N ALA A 153 -7.09 -13.35 3.80
CA ALA A 153 -7.25 -14.31 2.72
C ALA A 153 -8.13 -15.52 3.10
N GLU A 154 -8.51 -15.66 4.38
CA GLU A 154 -9.60 -16.56 4.75
C GLU A 154 -10.92 -15.88 4.35
N GLU A 155 -11.49 -16.36 3.24
CA GLU A 155 -12.80 -15.99 2.74
C GLU A 155 -13.88 -16.31 3.81
N ASP A 156 -14.14 -15.36 4.71
CA ASP A 156 -15.40 -15.36 5.45
C ASP A 156 -16.50 -15.04 4.43
N GLU A 157 -17.25 -16.06 4.01
CA GLU A 157 -18.36 -16.02 3.06
C GLU A 157 -19.49 -15.09 3.57
N GLY A 158 -19.27 -13.77 3.56
CA GLY A 158 -20.27 -12.80 4.02
C GLY A 158 -19.79 -11.37 4.22
N ASN A 159 -18.49 -11.09 4.33
CA ASN A 159 -18.00 -9.74 4.65
C ASN A 159 -17.13 -9.18 3.52
N ASP A 160 -17.74 -8.45 2.59
CA ASP A 160 -17.06 -7.72 1.52
C ASP A 160 -16.17 -6.62 2.11
N ALA A 161 -14.89 -6.92 2.39
CA ALA A 161 -13.92 -6.00 2.95
C ALA A 161 -13.55 -4.84 2.01
N CYS A 162 -14.01 -4.88 0.75
CA CYS A 162 -13.74 -3.85 -0.23
C CYS A 162 -14.53 -2.56 0.08
N PRO A 163 -13.85 -1.43 0.35
CA PRO A 163 -14.56 -0.18 0.59
C PRO A 163 -15.27 0.27 -0.69
N ARG A 164 -16.58 0.48 -0.59
CA ARG A 164 -17.42 0.93 -1.71
C ARG A 164 -17.40 2.44 -1.93
N SER A 165 -16.79 3.20 -1.01
CA SER A 165 -16.58 4.64 -1.10
C SER A 165 -15.32 5.09 -0.34
N VAL A 166 -14.89 6.33 -0.58
CA VAL A 166 -13.77 6.98 0.13
C VAL A 166 -14.05 7.10 1.62
N GLU A 167 -15.28 7.48 1.99
CA GLU A 167 -15.69 7.61 3.40
C GLU A 167 -15.67 6.26 4.11
N GLN A 168 -16.11 5.19 3.42
CA GLN A 168 -16.05 3.84 3.97
C GLN A 168 -14.59 3.37 4.12
N ALA A 169 -13.71 3.71 3.19
CA ALA A 169 -12.28 3.39 3.32
C ALA A 169 -11.65 4.11 4.52
N ILE A 170 -11.96 5.39 4.72
CA ILE A 170 -11.47 6.18 5.86
C ILE A 170 -12.01 5.63 7.19
N TYR A 171 -13.31 5.31 7.23
CA TYR A 171 -13.93 4.66 8.38
C TYR A 171 -13.26 3.32 8.68
N ASN A 172 -13.11 2.48 7.64
CA ASN A 172 -12.51 1.16 7.79
C ASN A 172 -11.08 1.26 8.30
N ALA A 173 -10.26 2.19 7.81
CA ALA A 173 -8.88 2.36 8.26
C ALA A 173 -8.75 2.78 9.73
N THR A 174 -9.70 3.59 10.23
CA THR A 174 -9.58 4.25 11.54
C THR A 174 -10.40 3.59 12.65
N GLN A 175 -11.59 3.09 12.33
CA GLN A 175 -12.60 2.67 13.32
C GLN A 175 -12.98 1.18 13.24
N HIS A 176 -12.58 0.45 12.18
CA HIS A 176 -13.00 -0.94 12.05
C HIS A 176 -12.42 -1.81 13.18
N PRO A 177 -13.21 -2.74 13.75
CA PRO A 177 -12.76 -3.58 14.87
C PRO A 177 -11.70 -4.61 14.45
N ASP A 178 -11.78 -5.11 13.21
CA ASP A 178 -10.83 -6.08 12.68
C ASP A 178 -9.63 -5.40 12.00
N GLY A 179 -8.41 -5.80 12.41
CA GLY A 179 -7.14 -5.29 11.91
C GLY A 179 -6.86 -5.61 10.45
N ALA A 180 -7.32 -6.75 9.94
CA ALA A 180 -7.15 -7.14 8.53
C ALA A 180 -7.91 -6.19 7.60
N THR A 181 -9.17 -5.90 7.91
CA THR A 181 -9.99 -4.92 7.17
C THR A 181 -9.40 -3.51 7.22
N ARG A 182 -8.86 -3.08 8.38
CA ARG A 182 -8.15 -1.79 8.49
C ARG A 182 -6.93 -1.76 7.59
N TYR A 183 -6.14 -2.82 7.60
CA TYR A 183 -4.95 -2.95 6.78
C TYR A 183 -5.31 -2.90 5.28
N TYR A 184 -6.36 -3.61 4.87
CA TYR A 184 -6.88 -3.57 3.51
C TYR A 184 -7.37 -2.17 3.11
N ALA A 185 -8.09 -1.48 4.00
CA ALA A 185 -8.53 -0.11 3.75
C ALA A 185 -7.35 0.85 3.55
N LEU A 186 -6.29 0.73 4.36
CA LEU A 186 -5.04 1.50 4.18
C LEU A 186 -4.34 1.16 2.86
N TRP A 187 -4.32 -0.13 2.48
CA TRP A 187 -3.83 -0.55 1.17
C TRP A 187 -4.61 0.11 0.03
N TRP A 188 -5.95 0.12 0.13
CA TRP A 188 -6.84 0.69 -0.87
C TRP A 188 -6.61 2.20 -1.00
N ILE A 189 -6.62 2.92 0.12
CA ILE A 189 -6.32 4.36 0.19
C ILE A 189 -4.97 4.67 -0.48
N SER A 190 -3.94 3.88 -0.17
CA SER A 190 -2.62 4.03 -0.78
C SER A 190 -2.61 3.76 -2.29
N ARG A 191 -3.30 2.70 -2.74
CA ARG A 191 -3.33 2.28 -4.15
C ARG A 191 -4.05 3.29 -5.05
N PHE A 192 -5.09 3.94 -4.52
CA PHE A 192 -5.91 4.92 -5.21
C PHE A 192 -5.57 6.38 -4.86
N ARG A 193 -4.61 6.62 -3.96
CA ARG A 193 -4.10 7.95 -3.54
C ARG A 193 -5.20 8.91 -3.11
N VAL A 194 -6.03 8.46 -2.19
CA VAL A 194 -7.20 9.19 -1.70
C VAL A 194 -6.75 10.34 -0.79
N ALA A 195 -6.63 11.56 -1.33
CA ALA A 195 -6.11 12.73 -0.61
C ALA A 195 -6.95 13.09 0.63
N GLU A 196 -8.26 12.87 0.59
CA GLU A 196 -9.19 13.12 1.69
C GLU A 196 -8.86 12.28 2.94
N ALA A 197 -8.14 11.17 2.77
CA ALA A 197 -7.74 10.30 3.86
C ALA A 197 -6.50 10.80 4.63
N GLU A 198 -5.86 11.90 4.25
CA GLU A 198 -4.61 12.37 4.85
C GLU A 198 -4.68 12.51 6.37
N SER A 199 -5.68 13.24 6.88
CA SER A 199 -5.84 13.42 8.33
C SER A 199 -6.07 12.09 9.06
N ALA A 200 -6.78 11.15 8.44
CA ALA A 200 -7.04 9.83 9.00
C ALA A 200 -5.75 8.99 9.05
N LEU A 201 -4.94 9.04 8.01
CA LEU A 201 -3.65 8.35 7.94
C LEU A 201 -2.64 8.90 8.95
N VAL A 202 -2.59 10.23 9.13
CA VAL A 202 -1.77 10.85 10.18
C VAL A 202 -2.19 10.37 11.56
N ASN A 203 -3.49 10.26 11.83
CA ASN A 203 -3.99 9.75 13.10
C ASN A 203 -3.60 8.27 13.30
N VAL A 204 -3.75 7.41 12.28
CA VAL A 204 -3.32 6.00 12.35
C VAL A 204 -1.81 5.90 12.59
N LEU A 205 -1.00 6.73 11.94
CA LEU A 205 0.46 6.75 12.11
C LEU A 205 0.88 7.12 13.54
N LEU A 206 0.17 8.06 14.16
CA LEU A 206 0.46 8.56 15.51
C LEU A 206 -0.14 7.70 16.62
N ASP A 207 -1.08 6.81 16.31
CA ASP A 207 -1.74 5.94 17.28
C ASP A 207 -1.02 4.59 17.40
N PRO A 208 -0.22 4.36 18.47
CA PRO A 208 0.42 3.06 18.72
C PRO A 208 -0.57 1.98 19.17
N THR A 209 -1.79 2.36 19.56
CA THR A 209 -2.86 1.47 20.02
C THR A 209 -3.85 1.11 18.91
N ALA A 210 -3.65 1.67 17.71
CA ALA A 210 -4.52 1.50 16.55
C ALA A 210 -4.82 0.02 16.29
N ASN A 211 -3.93 -0.91 16.56
CA ASN A 211 -4.12 -2.31 16.20
C ASN A 211 -5.06 -3.10 17.13
N GLY A 212 -5.55 -2.53 18.25
CA GLY A 212 -6.38 -3.26 19.23
C GLY A 212 -5.69 -4.50 19.84
N LEU A 213 -4.39 -4.65 19.60
CA LEU A 213 -3.58 -5.82 19.92
C LEU A 213 -2.81 -5.59 21.23
N HIS A 214 -2.60 -6.68 21.98
CA HIS A 214 -1.97 -6.67 23.31
C HIS A 214 -0.54 -6.08 23.25
N PRO A 215 -0.10 -5.30 24.27
CA PRO A 215 1.20 -4.59 24.31
C PRO A 215 2.50 -5.40 24.07
N ASN A 216 2.42 -6.71 23.85
CA ASN A 216 3.58 -7.61 23.79
C ASN A 216 3.92 -8.09 22.36
N ASP A 217 3.15 -7.73 21.34
CA ASP A 217 3.46 -8.04 19.93
C ASP A 217 3.74 -6.76 19.12
N PHE A 218 4.96 -6.24 19.28
CA PHE A 218 5.42 -5.01 18.64
C PHE A 218 5.49 -5.11 17.11
N SER A 219 5.63 -6.34 16.56
CA SER A 219 5.71 -6.55 15.11
C SER A 219 4.35 -6.34 14.46
N ARG A 220 3.30 -6.96 15.02
CA ARG A 220 1.93 -6.75 14.55
C ARG A 220 1.43 -5.36 14.89
N ALA A 221 1.73 -4.79 16.07
CA ALA A 221 1.21 -3.50 16.53
C ALA A 221 1.53 -2.30 15.61
N ASN A 222 2.64 -2.34 14.88
CA ASN A 222 3.05 -1.26 13.99
C ASN A 222 2.68 -1.47 12.52
N ALA A 223 2.07 -2.60 12.14
CA ALA A 223 1.74 -2.91 10.75
C ALA A 223 0.84 -1.84 10.09
N LEU A 224 -0.21 -1.39 10.79
CA LEU A 224 -1.08 -0.31 10.29
C LEU A 224 -0.33 1.02 10.18
N ARG A 225 0.59 1.31 11.11
CA ARG A 225 1.40 2.53 11.10
C ARG A 225 2.38 2.54 9.92
N ARG A 226 3.05 1.42 9.65
CA ARG A 226 3.92 1.22 8.49
C ARG A 226 3.14 1.43 7.19
N ARG A 227 1.93 0.87 7.11
CA ARG A 227 1.04 1.01 5.95
C ARG A 227 0.53 2.44 5.77
N ALA A 228 0.18 3.11 6.86
CA ALA A 228 -0.23 4.52 6.83
C ALA A 228 0.91 5.44 6.38
N ALA A 229 2.15 5.21 6.85
CA ALA A 229 3.33 5.94 6.38
C ALA A 229 3.55 5.75 4.88
N LEU A 230 3.43 4.52 4.37
CA LEU A 230 3.52 4.23 2.94
C LEU A 230 2.42 4.97 2.14
N ALA A 231 1.18 4.96 2.64
CA ALA A 231 0.07 5.66 2.02
C ALA A 231 0.33 7.18 1.94
N LEU A 232 0.79 7.80 3.03
CA LEU A 232 1.17 9.21 3.09
C LEU A 232 2.25 9.57 2.06
N GLY A 233 3.29 8.73 1.92
CA GLY A 233 4.32 8.91 0.89
C GLY A 233 3.80 8.75 -0.54
N ASN A 234 2.82 7.87 -0.77
CA ASN A 234 2.21 7.66 -2.10
C ASN A 234 1.25 8.77 -2.51
N MET A 235 0.54 9.38 -1.55
CA MET A 235 -0.36 10.52 -1.80
C MET A 235 0.37 11.80 -2.20
N ALA A 236 1.67 11.90 -1.90
CA ALA A 236 2.50 13.01 -2.36
C ALA A 236 2.74 13.01 -3.89
N ALA A 237 2.30 11.98 -4.63
CA ALA A 237 2.38 11.92 -6.09
C ALA A 237 1.33 12.87 -6.75
N PRO A 238 1.53 13.34 -8.00
CA PRO A 238 0.62 14.29 -8.64
C PRO A 238 -0.84 13.78 -8.66
N PRO A 239 -1.84 14.67 -8.47
CA PRO A 239 -3.20 14.34 -8.89
C PRO A 239 -3.22 14.17 -10.41
N ALA A 240 -3.90 13.13 -10.89
CA ALA A 240 -4.13 12.94 -12.31
C ALA A 240 -4.93 14.14 -12.85
N LYS A 241 -4.30 14.91 -13.75
CA LYS A 241 -4.86 16.05 -14.52
C LYS A 241 -5.18 17.35 -13.74
N GLY A 242 -4.57 18.44 -14.22
CA GLY A 242 -5.31 19.67 -14.51
C GLY A 242 -5.56 20.68 -13.39
N ILE A 243 -4.85 20.60 -12.26
CA ILE A 243 -4.86 21.70 -11.28
C ILE A 243 -3.44 22.24 -11.17
N ASP A 244 -3.21 23.38 -11.81
CA ASP A 244 -2.06 24.22 -11.51
C ASP A 244 -2.00 24.43 -9.98
N GLU A 245 -0.85 24.11 -9.38
CA GLU A 245 -0.49 24.47 -8.01
C GLU A 245 -0.97 23.61 -6.81
N TYR A 246 -1.26 22.30 -6.97
CA TYR A 246 -1.34 21.42 -5.78
C TYR A 246 0.07 21.07 -5.26
N LYS A 247 0.65 21.94 -4.43
CA LYS A 247 1.81 21.61 -3.59
C LYS A 247 1.30 20.86 -2.35
N PHE A 248 1.84 19.68 -2.09
CA PHE A 248 1.59 18.92 -0.86
C PHE A 248 2.25 19.68 0.31
N ARG A 249 1.51 20.56 0.99
CA ARG A 249 2.03 21.51 1.99
C ARG A 249 1.54 21.22 3.41
N ASP A 250 1.36 19.97 3.81
CA ASP A 250 0.97 19.68 5.19
C ASP A 250 2.20 19.43 6.09
N GLU A 251 2.61 20.49 6.80
CA GLU A 251 3.62 20.43 7.86
C GLU A 251 3.21 19.46 8.98
N ARG A 252 1.91 19.22 9.17
CA ARG A 252 1.41 18.23 10.12
C ARG A 252 1.79 16.82 9.70
N THR A 253 1.68 16.50 8.41
CA THR A 253 2.02 15.18 7.86
C THR A 253 3.52 14.92 7.94
N THR A 254 4.35 15.87 7.48
CA THR A 254 5.81 15.73 7.55
C THR A 254 6.31 15.68 8.99
N GLY A 255 5.76 16.51 9.88
CA GLY A 255 6.08 16.48 11.31
C GLY A 255 5.62 15.17 11.99
N ALA A 256 4.50 14.58 11.60
CA ALA A 256 4.06 13.28 12.13
C ALA A 256 5.00 12.14 11.68
N LEU A 257 5.39 12.11 10.41
CA LEU A 257 6.37 11.17 9.88
C LEU A 257 7.73 11.32 10.57
N ALA A 258 8.18 12.55 10.80
CA ALA A 258 9.45 12.83 11.49
C ALA A 258 9.45 12.34 12.93
N ARG A 259 8.37 12.53 13.70
CA ARG A 259 8.25 11.97 15.06
C ARG A 259 8.24 10.44 15.07
N ALA A 260 7.67 9.80 14.04
CA ALA A 260 7.67 8.35 13.92
C ALA A 260 9.07 7.76 13.59
N LEU A 261 10.04 8.57 13.17
CA LEU A 261 11.44 8.14 13.00
C LEU A 261 12.15 7.82 14.33
N ASP A 262 11.60 8.23 15.47
CA ASP A 262 12.14 7.89 16.79
C ASP A 262 11.58 6.56 17.34
N SER A 263 10.76 5.85 16.56
CA SER A 263 10.23 4.54 16.93
C SER A 263 11.34 3.48 17.02
N ASP A 264 11.21 2.53 17.95
CA ASP A 264 12.10 1.37 18.07
C ASP A 264 11.96 0.41 16.87
N ASP A 265 10.81 0.42 16.20
CA ASP A 265 10.53 -0.39 15.02
C ASP A 265 11.27 0.14 13.77
N TYR A 266 12.30 -0.59 13.34
CA TYR A 266 13.07 -0.30 12.13
C TYR A 266 12.18 -0.15 10.89
N PHE A 267 11.19 -1.02 10.69
CA PHE A 267 10.36 -0.99 9.50
C PHE A 267 9.46 0.24 9.47
N LEU A 268 8.99 0.69 10.63
CA LEU A 268 8.29 1.96 10.74
C LEU A 268 9.21 3.13 10.41
N ARG A 269 10.44 3.17 10.99
CA ARG A 269 11.44 4.19 10.64
C ARG A 269 11.72 4.20 9.13
N TYR A 270 11.85 3.02 8.52
CA TYR A 270 12.07 2.86 7.08
C TYR A 270 10.92 3.46 6.26
N ARG A 271 9.66 3.11 6.55
CA ARG A 271 8.50 3.62 5.81
C ARG A 271 8.31 5.12 6.00
N CYS A 272 8.59 5.64 7.19
CA CYS A 272 8.55 7.07 7.46
C CYS A 272 9.65 7.82 6.70
N ALA A 273 10.88 7.30 6.68
CA ALA A 273 11.98 7.89 5.91
C ALA A 273 11.70 7.84 4.41
N GLU A 274 11.15 6.73 3.89
CA GLU A 274 10.70 6.60 2.50
C GLU A 274 9.64 7.66 2.15
N ALA A 275 8.63 7.81 3.00
CA ALA A 275 7.56 8.79 2.79
C ALA A 275 8.09 10.23 2.78
N LEU A 276 8.95 10.59 3.75
CA LEU A 276 9.60 11.91 3.80
C LEU A 276 10.45 12.17 2.56
N ALA A 277 11.22 11.18 2.10
CA ALA A 277 12.03 11.31 0.91
C ALA A 277 11.19 11.57 -0.35
N ARG A 278 10.07 10.85 -0.51
CA ARG A 278 9.14 11.04 -1.62
C ARG A 278 8.50 12.42 -1.61
N ILE A 279 8.02 12.87 -0.44
CA ILE A 279 7.46 14.22 -0.26
C ILE A 279 8.53 15.27 -0.60
N ALA A 280 9.76 15.10 -0.12
CA ALA A 280 10.85 16.04 -0.35
C ALA A 280 11.25 16.13 -1.83
N MET A 281 11.41 14.98 -2.50
CA MET A 281 11.70 14.94 -3.95
C MET A 281 10.63 15.62 -4.77
N ARG A 282 9.37 15.53 -4.33
CA ARG A 282 8.25 16.18 -5.00
C ARG A 282 8.20 17.69 -4.76
N ASN A 283 8.35 18.11 -3.50
CA ASN A 283 8.23 19.53 -3.13
C ASN A 283 9.41 20.35 -3.64
N GLY A 284 10.55 19.71 -3.92
CA GLY A 284 11.71 20.38 -4.53
C GLY A 284 12.36 21.42 -3.61
N GLY A 285 12.40 21.16 -2.30
CA GLY A 285 13.03 22.05 -1.33
C GLY A 285 12.57 21.84 0.11
N ARG A 286 12.91 22.81 0.97
CA ARG A 286 12.62 22.78 2.42
C ARG A 286 11.17 23.18 2.78
N GLU A 287 10.36 23.63 1.82
CA GLU A 287 8.98 24.05 2.06
C GLU A 287 8.11 22.88 2.57
N GLY A 288 7.36 23.10 3.65
CA GLY A 288 6.49 22.09 4.25
C GLY A 288 7.17 21.13 5.22
N PHE A 289 8.44 21.37 5.58
CA PHE A 289 9.19 20.58 6.55
C PHE A 289 9.56 21.43 7.77
N ASP A 290 9.22 20.91 8.95
CA ASP A 290 9.56 21.56 10.22
C ASP A 290 11.03 21.35 10.60
N ALA A 291 11.53 22.17 11.52
CA ALA A 291 12.91 22.06 12.02
C ALA A 291 13.18 20.67 12.66
N TYR A 292 12.14 20.04 13.21
CA TYR A 292 12.24 18.71 13.80
C TYR A 292 12.57 17.65 12.76
N THR A 293 12.02 17.74 11.56
CA THR A 293 12.30 16.79 10.47
C THR A 293 13.79 16.76 10.12
N PHE A 294 14.43 17.93 9.99
CA PHE A 294 15.87 18.01 9.73
C PHE A 294 16.69 17.40 10.86
N LEU A 295 16.29 17.64 12.11
CA LEU A 295 16.95 17.08 13.29
C LEU A 295 16.81 15.55 13.34
N ALA A 296 15.61 15.02 13.08
CA ALA A 296 15.35 13.58 13.05
C ALA A 296 16.16 12.87 11.96
N LEU A 297 16.23 13.45 10.75
CA LEU A 297 17.06 12.93 9.67
C LEU A 297 18.56 12.97 10.01
N SER A 298 19.04 14.06 10.62
CA SER A 298 20.43 14.16 11.08
C SER A 298 20.78 13.06 12.09
N ARG A 299 19.89 12.82 13.06
CA ARG A 299 20.08 11.76 14.07
C ARG A 299 20.16 10.36 13.46
N LEU A 300 19.41 10.08 12.39
CA LEU A 300 19.52 8.79 11.69
C LEU A 300 20.90 8.65 11.03
N LEU A 301 21.38 9.70 10.35
CA LEU A 301 22.71 9.70 9.73
C LEU A 301 23.82 9.58 10.78
N GLU A 302 23.71 10.29 11.90
CA GLU A 302 24.67 10.22 13.01
C GLU A 302 24.76 8.82 13.62
N ARG A 303 23.61 8.18 13.89
CA ARG A 303 23.55 6.79 14.38
C ARG A 303 24.16 5.80 13.37
N GLY A 304 23.86 5.98 12.09
CA GLY A 304 24.43 5.19 11.00
C GLY A 304 25.95 5.31 10.90
N CYS A 305 26.48 6.54 10.85
CA CYS A 305 27.92 6.79 10.82
C CYS A 305 28.62 6.21 12.05
N ALA A 306 28.06 6.40 13.26
CA ALA A 306 28.63 5.85 14.49
C ALA A 306 28.68 4.31 14.47
N LYS A 307 27.69 3.65 13.86
CA LYS A 307 27.73 2.19 13.65
C LYS A 307 28.84 1.79 12.68
N LEU A 308 28.98 2.50 11.55
CA LEU A 308 30.02 2.24 10.57
C LEU A 308 31.41 2.39 11.18
N GLU A 309 31.65 3.47 11.94
CA GLU A 309 32.90 3.71 12.67
C GLU A 309 33.22 2.58 13.68
N ARG A 310 32.22 2.12 14.45
CA ARG A 310 32.37 0.97 15.36
C ARG A 310 32.74 -0.32 14.62
N GLN A 311 32.13 -0.56 13.46
CA GLN A 311 32.43 -1.73 12.63
C GLN A 311 33.83 -1.64 12.01
N SER A 312 34.22 -0.48 11.49
CA SER A 312 35.56 -0.24 10.94
C SER A 312 36.65 -0.33 12.03
N ALA A 313 36.40 0.20 13.23
CA ALA A 313 37.30 0.06 14.37
C ALA A 313 37.46 -1.41 14.80
N SER A 314 36.37 -2.16 14.84
CA SER A 314 36.39 -3.60 15.14
C SER A 314 37.16 -4.39 14.07
N ALA A 315 36.92 -4.10 12.79
CA ALA A 315 37.65 -4.71 11.67
C ALA A 315 39.15 -4.39 11.70
N SER A 316 39.54 -3.17 12.09
CA SER A 316 40.95 -2.80 12.26
C SER A 316 41.62 -3.54 13.44
N GLY A 317 40.86 -3.86 14.50
CA GLY A 317 41.29 -4.69 15.61
C GLY A 317 41.51 -6.16 15.21
N PHE A 318 40.63 -6.69 14.35
CA PHE A 318 40.78 -8.02 13.74
C PHE A 318 41.93 -8.08 12.73
N SER A 319 42.14 -7.04 11.93
CA SER A 319 43.33 -6.92 11.06
C SER A 319 44.63 -6.92 11.87
N LYS A 320 44.61 -6.32 13.06
CA LYS A 320 45.71 -6.43 14.04
C LYS A 320 45.90 -7.87 14.55
N GLN A 321 44.84 -8.65 14.72
CA GLN A 321 44.90 -10.08 15.06
C GLN A 321 45.35 -10.96 13.89
N GLU A 322 45.01 -10.64 12.64
CA GLU A 322 45.58 -11.30 11.46
C GLU A 322 47.09 -11.00 11.33
N SER A 323 47.52 -9.77 11.64
CA SER A 323 48.94 -9.41 11.70
C SER A 323 49.71 -10.07 12.87
N LEU A 324 48.99 -10.63 13.86
CA LEU A 324 49.55 -11.44 14.94
C LEU A 324 49.80 -12.89 14.51
N PHE A 325 49.18 -13.36 13.43
CA PHE A 325 49.58 -14.58 12.74
C PHE A 325 50.56 -14.19 11.65
N GLU A 326 51.86 -14.35 11.92
CA GLU A 326 52.89 -14.25 10.88
C GLU A 326 52.68 -15.40 9.88
N LEU A 327 51.81 -15.17 8.88
CA LEU A 327 51.43 -16.15 7.85
C LEU A 327 52.64 -16.68 7.08
N ASP A 328 53.72 -15.89 7.04
CA ASP A 328 54.98 -16.23 6.40
C ASP A 328 55.84 -17.22 7.24
N ASN A 329 55.57 -17.33 8.54
CA ASN A 329 56.24 -18.25 9.47
C ASN A 329 55.44 -19.55 9.74
N LEU A 330 54.26 -19.68 9.13
CA LEU A 330 53.43 -20.89 9.20
C LEU A 330 53.83 -21.89 8.11
N GLN A 331 53.66 -23.18 8.37
CA GLN A 331 53.84 -24.19 7.33
C GLN A 331 52.93 -23.88 6.12
N PRO A 332 53.43 -24.05 4.88
CA PRO A 332 52.75 -23.59 3.68
C PRO A 332 51.34 -24.19 3.52
N GLU A 333 51.13 -25.42 3.99
CA GLU A 333 49.82 -26.07 3.97
C GLU A 333 48.81 -25.44 4.96
N VAL A 334 49.27 -25.00 6.13
CA VAL A 334 48.42 -24.36 7.15
C VAL A 334 48.09 -22.93 6.74
N ALA A 335 49.09 -22.21 6.21
CA ALA A 335 48.91 -20.86 5.66
C ALA A 335 47.93 -20.88 4.47
N ALA A 336 48.03 -21.87 3.58
CA ALA A 336 47.10 -22.04 2.48
C ALA A 336 45.67 -22.28 2.98
N LYS A 337 45.47 -23.21 3.92
CA LYS A 337 44.15 -23.49 4.51
C LYS A 337 43.54 -22.27 5.20
N LEU A 338 44.32 -21.52 5.97
CA LEU A 338 43.85 -20.30 6.62
C LEU A 338 43.47 -19.23 5.59
N LYS A 339 44.27 -19.03 4.54
CA LYS A 339 43.91 -18.14 3.43
C LYS A 339 42.61 -18.56 2.75
N THR A 340 42.41 -19.86 2.51
CA THR A 340 41.17 -20.37 1.91
C THR A 340 39.96 -20.14 2.84
N ILE A 341 40.12 -20.35 4.15
CA ILE A 341 39.05 -20.09 5.14
C ILE A 341 38.71 -18.61 5.19
N PHE A 342 39.71 -17.72 5.18
CA PHE A 342 39.49 -16.26 5.16
C PHE A 342 38.83 -15.79 3.86
N GLU A 343 39.25 -16.33 2.71
CA GLU A 343 38.60 -16.07 1.42
C GLU A 343 37.17 -16.63 1.36
N GLN A 344 36.93 -17.83 1.89
CA GLN A 344 35.59 -18.40 1.99
C GLN A 344 34.69 -17.58 2.89
N ARG A 345 35.22 -17.05 4.01
CA ARG A 345 34.47 -16.18 4.92
C ARG A 345 34.15 -14.83 4.27
N ARG A 346 35.13 -14.21 3.58
CA ARG A 346 34.95 -12.99 2.79
C ARG A 346 33.98 -13.19 1.63
N ASN A 347 34.00 -14.36 0.99
CA ASN A 347 33.07 -14.73 -0.08
C ASN A 347 31.67 -15.08 0.43
N ALA A 348 31.54 -15.66 1.62
CA ALA A 348 30.25 -15.89 2.28
C ALA A 348 29.62 -14.56 2.72
N GLU A 349 30.42 -13.65 3.28
CA GLU A 349 30.02 -12.24 3.54
C GLU A 349 29.67 -11.51 2.23
N SER A 350 30.41 -11.77 1.14
CA SER A 350 30.14 -11.20 -0.19
C SER A 350 28.88 -11.77 -0.87
N LYS A 351 28.51 -13.03 -0.60
CA LYS A 351 27.25 -13.64 -1.07
C LYS A 351 26.06 -13.21 -0.21
N SER A 352 26.30 -12.81 1.03
CA SER A 352 25.36 -12.17 1.95
C SER A 352 25.24 -10.65 1.72
N ARG A 353 25.79 -10.10 0.62
CA ARG A 353 25.68 -8.66 0.30
C ARG A 353 24.20 -8.27 0.27
N ARG A 354 23.75 -7.67 1.37
CA ARG A 354 22.47 -6.98 1.51
C ARG A 354 22.47 -5.91 0.44
N THR A 355 21.83 -6.19 -0.69
CA THR A 355 21.67 -5.22 -1.77
C THR A 355 20.84 -4.05 -1.26
N THR A 356 19.90 -4.35 -0.35
CA THR A 356 18.98 -3.40 0.27
C THR A 356 18.70 -3.79 1.72
N MET A 357 18.16 -2.84 2.49
CA MET A 357 17.51 -3.12 3.77
C MET A 357 15.99 -2.94 3.64
N THR A 358 15.46 -3.23 2.44
CA THR A 358 14.03 -3.13 2.12
C THR A 358 13.26 -4.18 2.92
N PRO A 359 12.08 -3.83 3.46
CA PRO A 359 11.30 -4.70 4.33
C PRO A 359 10.94 -6.10 3.80
N ASN A 360 11.13 -6.40 2.51
CA ASN A 360 10.54 -7.58 1.84
C ASN A 360 11.58 -8.63 1.38
N LEU A 361 12.82 -8.59 1.88
CA LEU A 361 13.94 -9.39 1.33
C LEU A 361 14.64 -10.31 2.36
N ASP A 362 13.93 -10.77 3.41
CA ASP A 362 14.47 -11.65 4.47
C ASP A 362 15.83 -11.18 5.01
N VAL A 363 15.94 -9.87 5.24
CA VAL A 363 17.18 -9.26 5.71
C VAL A 363 17.26 -9.38 7.23
N GLU A 364 18.30 -10.04 7.75
CA GLU A 364 18.57 -10.06 9.20
C GLU A 364 18.85 -8.64 9.71
N LEU A 365 17.90 -8.05 10.43
CA LEU A 365 18.04 -6.71 11.00
C LEU A 365 18.68 -6.77 12.38
N HIS A 366 19.61 -5.84 12.63
CA HIS A 366 20.12 -5.55 13.97
C HIS A 366 19.36 -4.36 14.55
N ALA A 367 19.19 -4.32 15.87
CA ALA A 367 18.49 -3.22 16.56
C ALA A 367 19.08 -1.83 16.23
N ASP A 368 20.41 -1.77 16.02
CA ASP A 368 21.15 -0.55 15.67
C ASP A 368 21.12 -0.21 14.16
N ASP A 369 20.40 -0.95 13.31
CA ASP A 369 20.26 -0.60 11.89
C ASP A 369 19.40 0.66 11.70
N GLU A 370 19.76 1.46 10.70
CA GLU A 370 19.04 2.68 10.33
C GLU A 370 18.73 2.70 8.84
N PRO A 371 17.59 3.29 8.42
CA PRO A 371 17.17 3.34 7.02
C PRO A 371 17.94 4.43 6.24
N LEU A 372 19.27 4.28 6.17
CA LEU A 372 20.18 5.29 5.64
C LEU A 372 19.93 5.64 4.18
N GLU A 373 19.56 4.67 3.34
CA GLU A 373 19.21 4.92 1.94
C GLU A 373 18.15 6.04 1.81
N TRP A 374 17.04 5.91 2.54
CA TRP A 374 15.95 6.86 2.47
C TRP A 374 16.24 8.16 3.20
N ALA A 375 16.98 8.10 4.32
CA ALA A 375 17.44 9.31 5.01
C ALA A 375 18.33 10.16 4.09
N LEU A 376 19.29 9.55 3.38
CA LEU A 376 20.16 10.22 2.41
C LEU A 376 19.37 10.83 1.26
N LYS A 377 18.42 10.06 0.71
CA LYS A 377 17.52 10.52 -0.36
C LYS A 377 16.66 11.71 0.07
N ALA A 378 16.12 11.71 1.29
CA ALA A 378 15.36 12.82 1.83
C ALA A 378 16.24 14.07 2.00
N VAL A 379 17.39 13.92 2.64
CA VAL A 379 18.31 15.03 2.91
C VAL A 379 18.83 15.66 1.61
N GLY A 380 19.18 14.84 0.61
CA GLY A 380 19.58 15.31 -0.71
C GLY A 380 18.48 16.10 -1.41
N ALA A 381 17.24 15.59 -1.40
CA ALA A 381 16.08 16.27 -1.98
C ALA A 381 15.72 17.58 -1.26
N LEU A 382 15.87 17.62 0.07
CA LEU A 382 15.64 18.82 0.89
C LEU A 382 16.76 19.88 0.73
N GLY A 383 17.90 19.52 0.14
CA GLY A 383 19.07 20.38 0.08
C GLY A 383 19.59 20.73 1.48
N TYR A 384 19.61 19.76 2.41
CA TYR A 384 20.07 19.96 3.79
C TYR A 384 21.61 19.90 3.88
N VAL A 385 22.27 20.94 3.38
CA VAL A 385 23.73 21.06 3.23
C VAL A 385 24.49 20.89 4.56
N GLU A 386 23.87 21.20 5.69
CA GLU A 386 24.42 21.04 7.04
C GLU A 386 24.81 19.58 7.34
N SER A 387 24.17 18.62 6.67
CA SER A 387 24.48 17.19 6.77
C SER A 387 25.64 16.72 5.88
N LYS A 388 26.17 17.58 4.99
CA LYS A 388 27.12 17.19 3.93
C LYS A 388 28.32 16.38 4.45
N ALA A 389 28.92 16.79 5.56
CA ALA A 389 30.06 16.08 6.16
C ALA A 389 29.72 14.63 6.56
N ARG A 390 28.49 14.37 6.99
CA ARG A 390 28.02 13.01 7.32
C ARG A 390 27.73 12.20 6.06
N VAL A 391 27.16 12.83 5.03
CA VAL A 391 26.93 12.19 3.74
C VAL A 391 28.24 11.76 3.08
N GLU A 392 29.29 12.59 3.16
CA GLU A 392 30.62 12.26 2.62
C GLU A 392 31.23 11.00 3.26
N GLN A 393 30.99 10.75 4.55
CA GLN A 393 31.44 9.54 5.24
C GLN A 393 30.79 8.26 4.70
N LEU A 394 29.63 8.38 4.05
CA LEU A 394 28.81 7.26 3.57
C LEU A 394 29.03 6.96 2.07
N LEU A 395 29.93 7.66 1.39
CA LEU A 395 30.23 7.44 -0.03
C LEU A 395 30.82 6.05 -0.33
N GLU A 396 31.55 5.47 0.61
CA GLU A 396 32.12 4.11 0.49
C GLU A 396 31.42 3.10 1.41
N HIS A 397 30.13 3.31 1.66
CA HIS A 397 29.35 2.41 2.52
C HIS A 397 29.25 0.99 1.91
N PRO A 398 29.37 -0.09 2.71
CA PRO A 398 29.37 -1.47 2.20
C PRO A 398 28.04 -1.91 1.57
N ILE A 399 26.92 -1.29 1.97
CA ILE A 399 25.60 -1.52 1.37
C ILE A 399 25.45 -0.65 0.11
N PRO A 400 25.29 -1.25 -1.09
CA PRO A 400 25.25 -0.52 -2.36
C PRO A 400 24.24 0.63 -2.40
N LEU A 401 22.98 0.38 -2.03
CA LEU A 401 21.94 1.42 -2.09
C LEU A 401 22.21 2.60 -1.13
N THR A 402 22.86 2.35 0.01
CA THR A 402 23.28 3.45 0.90
C THR A 402 24.41 4.25 0.28
N LYS A 403 25.43 3.57 -0.29
CA LYS A 403 26.53 4.20 -1.01
C LYS A 403 26.02 5.10 -2.14
N TYR A 404 25.20 4.56 -3.04
CA TYR A 404 24.73 5.33 -4.19
C TYR A 404 23.71 6.42 -3.81
N ALA A 405 22.93 6.24 -2.74
CA ALA A 405 22.11 7.31 -2.18
C ALA A 405 22.97 8.48 -1.65
N ALA A 406 24.14 8.19 -1.05
CA ALA A 406 25.07 9.23 -0.63
C ALA A 406 25.67 9.98 -1.84
N HIS A 407 26.04 9.27 -2.90
CA HIS A 407 26.46 9.88 -4.17
C HIS A 407 25.37 10.78 -4.77
N LYS A 408 24.11 10.32 -4.82
CA LYS A 408 22.96 11.13 -5.27
C LYS A 408 22.81 12.40 -4.44
N ALA A 409 22.86 12.29 -3.11
CA ALA A 409 22.74 13.43 -2.20
C ALA A 409 23.89 14.43 -2.38
N MET A 410 25.13 13.95 -2.54
CA MET A 410 26.29 14.81 -2.81
C MET A 410 26.13 15.58 -4.11
N TYR A 411 25.72 14.91 -5.20
CA TYR A 411 25.40 15.60 -6.45
C TYR A 411 24.31 16.66 -6.23
N GLN A 412 23.26 16.36 -5.46
CA GLN A 412 22.20 17.34 -5.20
C GLN A 412 22.70 18.57 -4.44
N PHE A 413 23.67 18.43 -3.53
CA PHE A 413 24.30 19.54 -2.81
C PHE A 413 25.29 20.35 -3.64
N THR A 414 26.14 19.68 -4.42
CA THR A 414 27.29 20.31 -5.10
C THR A 414 27.04 20.63 -6.56
N LYS A 415 26.11 19.90 -7.19
CA LYS A 415 25.90 19.84 -8.64
C LYS A 415 27.13 19.36 -9.43
N ASP A 416 28.08 18.71 -8.76
CA ASP A 416 29.26 18.12 -9.37
C ASP A 416 28.93 16.74 -9.94
N ALA A 417 28.98 16.63 -11.27
CA ALA A 417 28.69 15.42 -12.02
C ALA A 417 29.61 14.23 -11.65
N GLY A 418 30.80 14.48 -11.10
CA GLY A 418 31.73 13.43 -10.66
C GLY A 418 31.11 12.49 -9.62
N TYR A 419 30.14 12.96 -8.82
CA TYR A 419 29.43 12.10 -7.88
C TYR A 419 28.46 11.11 -8.54
N LEU A 420 28.06 11.31 -9.80
CA LEU A 420 27.16 10.42 -10.53
C LEU A 420 27.90 9.36 -11.36
N GLU A 421 29.18 9.55 -11.65
CA GLU A 421 29.98 8.58 -12.41
C GLU A 421 29.99 7.18 -11.75
N PRO A 422 30.13 7.05 -10.41
CA PRO A 422 30.03 5.74 -9.75
C PRO A 422 28.66 5.08 -9.91
N ILE A 423 27.58 5.87 -9.96
CA ILE A 423 26.22 5.35 -10.18
C ILE A 423 26.08 4.82 -11.61
N VAL A 424 26.65 5.53 -12.59
CA VAL A 424 26.64 5.10 -14.00
C VAL A 424 27.48 3.84 -14.19
N ALA A 425 28.67 3.76 -13.59
CA ALA A 425 29.53 2.58 -13.64
C ALA A 425 28.84 1.34 -13.05
N ALA A 426 28.04 1.51 -11.99
CA ALA A 426 27.27 0.44 -11.35
C ALA A 426 26.15 -0.15 -12.24
N LEU A 427 25.78 0.51 -13.35
CA LEU A 427 24.81 -0.01 -14.31
C LEU A 427 25.41 -1.02 -15.31
N GLU A 428 26.75 -1.15 -15.36
CA GLU A 428 27.40 -2.17 -16.18
C GLU A 428 26.98 -3.58 -15.75
N PHE A 429 26.99 -4.50 -16.71
CA PHE A 429 26.52 -5.87 -16.48
C PHE A 429 27.33 -6.56 -15.38
N GLY A 430 26.64 -7.02 -14.34
CA GLY A 430 27.24 -7.79 -13.25
C GLY A 430 27.98 -6.98 -12.18
N GLN A 431 28.06 -5.64 -12.29
CA GLN A 431 28.67 -4.80 -11.25
C GLN A 431 27.82 -4.75 -9.98
N GLU A 432 26.51 -4.63 -10.15
CA GLU A 432 25.55 -4.63 -9.06
C GLU A 432 24.40 -5.59 -9.32
N HIS A 433 23.68 -5.94 -8.25
CA HIS A 433 22.49 -6.76 -8.37
C HIS A 433 21.38 -6.04 -9.16
N HIS A 434 20.59 -6.79 -9.94
CA HIS A 434 19.51 -6.25 -10.78
C HIS A 434 18.53 -5.35 -10.00
N TYR A 435 18.21 -5.70 -8.75
CA TYR A 435 17.37 -4.86 -7.88
C TYR A 435 18.01 -3.49 -7.62
N SER A 436 19.31 -3.45 -7.29
CA SER A 436 20.02 -2.20 -7.08
C SER A 436 20.03 -1.38 -8.37
N GLN A 437 20.31 -2.00 -9.50
CA GLN A 437 20.32 -1.33 -10.81
C GLN A 437 18.96 -0.69 -11.16
N ARG A 438 17.82 -1.32 -10.83
CA ARG A 438 16.49 -0.69 -10.97
C ARG A 438 16.36 0.61 -10.19
N VAL A 439 16.90 0.64 -8.97
CA VAL A 439 16.89 1.84 -8.12
C VAL A 439 17.82 2.91 -8.69
N LEU A 440 19.00 2.53 -9.16
CA LEU A 440 20.01 3.45 -9.70
C LEU A 440 19.56 4.13 -10.99
N ILE A 441 18.94 3.41 -11.94
CA ILE A 441 18.43 4.05 -13.16
C ILE A 441 17.33 5.07 -12.85
N ARG A 442 16.49 4.79 -11.86
CA ARG A 442 15.46 5.73 -11.40
C ARG A 442 16.10 6.93 -10.74
N ASP A 443 17.07 6.73 -9.85
CA ASP A 443 17.76 7.81 -9.16
C ASP A 443 18.49 8.76 -10.15
N LEU A 444 19.04 8.23 -11.25
CA LEU A 444 19.62 9.02 -12.35
C LEU A 444 18.55 9.80 -13.14
N GLY A 445 17.37 9.20 -13.35
CA GLY A 445 16.22 9.84 -13.96
C GLY A 445 15.67 10.99 -13.11
N ASP A 446 15.48 10.76 -11.81
CA ASP A 446 15.04 11.77 -10.84
C ASP A 446 15.97 12.99 -10.82
N VAL A 447 17.27 12.76 -10.94
CA VAL A 447 18.29 13.81 -10.95
C VAL A 447 18.30 14.59 -12.28
N GLY A 448 17.80 13.99 -13.36
CA GLY A 448 17.89 14.59 -14.69
C GLY A 448 19.31 14.58 -15.25
N TYR A 449 20.07 13.48 -15.04
CA TYR A 449 21.45 13.42 -15.55
C TYR A 449 21.51 12.89 -16.99
N ALA A 450 21.45 13.81 -17.96
CA ALA A 450 21.37 13.49 -19.38
C ALA A 450 22.46 12.54 -19.90
N ALA A 451 23.70 12.67 -19.42
CA ALA A 451 24.82 11.83 -19.85
C ALA A 451 24.63 10.34 -19.50
N ALA A 452 23.77 10.01 -18.54
CA ALA A 452 23.47 8.62 -18.19
C ALA A 452 22.42 7.96 -19.11
N ALA A 453 21.75 8.69 -20.00
CA ALA A 453 20.66 8.13 -20.81
C ALA A 453 21.06 6.87 -21.59
N ARG A 454 22.25 6.87 -22.20
CA ARG A 454 22.78 5.71 -22.91
C ARG A 454 23.05 4.52 -21.98
N ALA A 455 23.54 4.77 -20.77
CA ALA A 455 23.82 3.73 -19.78
C ALA A 455 22.51 3.12 -19.24
N ILE A 456 21.49 3.95 -19.01
CA ILE A 456 20.15 3.50 -18.61
C ILE A 456 19.54 2.59 -19.69
N ALA A 457 19.57 3.00 -20.96
CA ALA A 457 19.03 2.21 -22.07
C ALA A 457 19.72 0.85 -22.22
N ASN A 458 21.04 0.82 -22.11
CA ASN A 458 21.86 -0.38 -22.28
C ASN A 458 21.99 -1.24 -21.01
N CYS A 459 21.35 -0.87 -19.91
CA CYS A 459 21.47 -1.62 -18.65
C CYS A 459 20.85 -3.02 -18.79
N GLY A 460 21.69 -4.05 -18.96
CA GLY A 460 21.23 -5.38 -19.39
C GLY A 460 20.41 -6.16 -18.35
N MET A 461 20.54 -5.84 -17.06
CA MET A 461 19.87 -6.58 -15.98
C MET A 461 18.56 -5.94 -15.52
N VAL A 462 18.05 -4.93 -16.23
CA VAL A 462 16.82 -4.21 -15.88
C VAL A 462 15.81 -4.31 -17.04
N GLU A 463 14.53 -4.48 -16.70
CA GLU A 463 13.46 -4.56 -17.70
C GLU A 463 13.25 -3.23 -18.44
N ASN A 464 12.83 -3.31 -19.71
CA ASN A 464 12.59 -2.15 -20.56
C ASN A 464 11.58 -1.16 -19.97
N SER A 465 10.55 -1.64 -19.27
CA SER A 465 9.56 -0.79 -18.61
C SER A 465 10.19 0.18 -17.61
N PHE A 466 11.14 -0.28 -16.78
CA PHE A 466 11.83 0.61 -15.83
C PHE A 466 12.77 1.59 -16.54
N LYS A 467 13.44 1.16 -17.62
CA LYS A 467 14.31 2.02 -18.42
C LYS A 467 13.53 3.16 -19.08
N ILE A 468 12.42 2.83 -19.74
CA ILE A 468 11.56 3.82 -20.42
C ILE A 468 11.05 4.86 -19.40
N LEU A 469 10.62 4.41 -18.22
CA LEU A 469 10.20 5.31 -17.14
C LEU A 469 11.35 6.23 -16.70
N ALA A 470 12.52 5.68 -16.41
CA ALA A 470 13.69 6.47 -16.01
C ALA A 470 14.10 7.51 -17.06
N LEU A 471 14.10 7.13 -18.36
CA LEU A 471 14.41 8.04 -19.46
C LEU A 471 13.35 9.14 -19.64
N ARG A 472 12.07 8.82 -19.43
CA ARG A 472 10.98 9.81 -19.43
C ARG A 472 11.17 10.82 -18.30
N THR A 473 11.39 10.36 -17.08
CA THR A 473 11.60 11.23 -15.92
C THR A 473 12.85 12.10 -16.10
N LEU A 474 13.92 11.55 -16.68
CA LEU A 474 15.12 12.30 -17.06
C LEU A 474 14.79 13.46 -18.00
N LEU A 475 14.05 13.20 -19.09
CA LEU A 475 13.68 14.24 -20.06
C LEU A 475 12.87 15.36 -19.42
N HIS A 476 11.95 15.01 -18.52
CA HIS A 476 11.15 15.99 -17.78
C HIS A 476 12.03 16.89 -16.91
N ASN A 477 12.93 16.30 -16.13
CA ASN A 477 13.75 17.03 -15.15
C ASN A 477 14.91 17.82 -15.78
N CYS A 478 15.38 17.43 -16.97
CA CYS A 478 16.38 18.18 -17.73
C CYS A 478 15.86 19.50 -18.33
N GLY A 479 14.55 19.79 -18.24
CA GLY A 479 13.96 20.98 -18.88
C GLY A 479 14.03 20.91 -20.40
N TYR A 480 13.65 19.77 -20.98
CA TYR A 480 13.73 19.51 -22.42
C TYR A 480 13.00 20.55 -23.26
N ASP A 481 13.73 21.20 -24.17
CA ASP A 481 13.18 21.89 -25.34
C ASP A 481 13.60 21.10 -26.61
N PRO A 482 12.64 20.50 -27.34
CA PRO A 482 12.90 19.71 -28.55
C PRO A 482 13.63 20.48 -29.65
N VAL A 483 13.59 21.81 -29.62
CA VAL A 483 14.22 22.68 -30.62
C VAL A 483 15.67 23.03 -30.24
N GLN A 484 15.98 23.08 -28.94
CA GLN A 484 17.26 23.64 -28.45
C GLN A 484 18.30 22.58 -28.05
N ALA A 485 17.89 21.34 -27.73
CA ALA A 485 18.78 20.32 -27.19
C ALA A 485 18.88 19.06 -28.10
N PRO A 486 19.70 19.08 -29.18
CA PRO A 486 19.83 17.94 -30.09
C PRO A 486 20.40 16.69 -29.42
N GLU A 487 21.19 16.84 -28.35
CA GLU A 487 21.73 15.73 -27.55
C GLU A 487 20.62 14.90 -26.87
N LEU A 488 19.49 15.54 -26.52
CA LEU A 488 18.34 14.88 -25.91
C LEU A 488 17.45 14.14 -26.93
N ARG A 489 17.67 14.37 -28.24
CA ARG A 489 17.00 13.59 -29.31
C ARG A 489 17.41 12.13 -29.31
N ALA A 490 18.66 11.83 -28.91
CA ALA A 490 19.15 10.46 -28.77
C ALA A 490 18.37 9.68 -27.70
N VAL A 491 17.85 10.35 -26.68
CA VAL A 491 17.05 9.72 -25.61
C VAL A 491 15.75 9.13 -26.16
N TYR A 492 15.09 9.84 -27.07
CA TYR A 492 13.89 9.31 -27.75
C TYR A 492 14.23 8.10 -28.61
N THR A 493 15.35 8.12 -29.33
CA THR A 493 15.80 6.94 -30.09
C THR A 493 16.02 5.74 -29.17
N TYR A 494 16.62 5.95 -27.99
CA TYR A 494 16.75 4.88 -27.00
C TYR A 494 15.40 4.39 -26.47
N MET A 495 14.43 5.28 -26.25
CA MET A 495 13.08 4.88 -25.83
C MET A 495 12.36 4.09 -26.93
N ASP A 496 12.45 4.52 -28.18
CA ASP A 496 11.87 3.84 -29.34
C ASP A 496 12.47 2.45 -29.55
N GLU A 497 13.78 2.27 -29.30
CA GLU A 497 14.48 0.98 -29.36
C GLU A 497 14.07 0.01 -28.24
N LEU A 498 13.47 0.51 -27.16
CA LEU A 498 13.06 -0.29 -25.99
C LEU A 498 11.59 -0.74 -26.04
N LEU A 499 10.78 -0.18 -26.95
CA LEU A 499 9.40 -0.57 -27.25
C LEU A 499 9.36 -1.80 -28.17
#